data_AF-A0A2M9XFM6-F1
#
_entry.id   AF-A0A2M9XFM6-F1
#
_cell.length_a   1.000
_cell.length_b   1.000
_cell.length_c   1.000
_cell.angle_alpha   90.00
_cell.angle_beta   90.00
_cell.angle_gamma   90.00
#
_symmetry.space_group_name_H-M   'P 1'
#
loop_
_entity.id
_entity.type
_entity.pdbx_description
1 polymer ?
#
loop_
_entity_poly.entity_id
_entity_poly.type
_entity_poly.pdbx_seq_one_letter_code
_entity_poly.pdbx_strand_id
1 'polypeptide(L)'
;MLRLRSLLLTVVAAFVWNCDSSGGTDLSSAAVLLAASQCTPTTTTTMPTTLTDNSSCPAAVYDATDDLGFNGPTCVTSIAAEAPCWMKTNFHCVTVTVSGSNYVITTNDKPPHKSSYYSVASGYNEAIDSAGGFHTNPNTIISQNITMTIPTTPTVTDCTQSNAGTDSVGITTLGVVIFNNQAAPGDSFSTEYYTMDPAQGHPQNTGKYHYHTEPYKITNDDSNMVGLMLDGFPIYGKKNQSGSYPTLDSTTHSTSCTPTEFPDGTYCYHVENNTGLNGYIIGSYFKGTPGSVD
;
A
#
# COMPACT_ATOMS: atom_id res chain seq x y z
N MET A 1 -3.93 -54.90 -41.93
CA MET A 1 -3.45 -53.89 -40.96
C MET A 1 -3.22 -52.59 -41.71
N LEU A 2 -4.22 -51.71 -41.75
CA LEU A 2 -4.20 -50.45 -42.49
C LEU A 2 -4.33 -49.33 -41.45
N ARG A 3 -3.25 -48.59 -41.19
CA ARG A 3 -3.23 -47.48 -40.21
C ARG A 3 -3.75 -46.20 -40.87
N LEU A 4 -4.94 -45.79 -40.47
CA LEU A 4 -5.58 -44.52 -40.82
C LEU A 4 -4.87 -43.39 -40.05
N ARG A 5 -4.29 -42.41 -40.76
CA ARG A 5 -3.76 -41.17 -40.18
C ARG A 5 -4.86 -40.11 -40.21
N SER A 6 -5.43 -39.77 -39.05
CA SER A 6 -6.36 -38.63 -38.92
C SER A 6 -5.57 -37.33 -38.78
N LEU A 7 -5.85 -36.40 -39.68
CA LEU A 7 -5.41 -35.01 -39.65
C LEU A 7 -6.24 -34.26 -38.59
N LEU A 8 -5.60 -33.67 -37.58
CA LEU A 8 -6.26 -32.83 -36.59
C LEU A 8 -6.23 -31.37 -37.08
N LEU A 9 -7.37 -30.84 -37.49
CA LEU A 9 -7.56 -29.43 -37.83
C LEU A 9 -7.90 -28.68 -36.53
N THR A 10 -7.00 -27.84 -36.02
CA THR A 10 -7.29 -26.92 -34.90
C THR A 10 -7.93 -25.66 -35.45
N VAL A 11 -9.23 -25.49 -35.19
CA VAL A 11 -9.97 -24.24 -35.43
C VAL A 11 -9.70 -23.31 -34.24
N VAL A 12 -9.02 -22.19 -34.49
CA VAL A 12 -8.88 -21.09 -33.52
C VAL A 12 -10.09 -20.18 -33.70
N ALA A 13 -11.02 -20.21 -32.75
CA ALA A 13 -12.10 -19.24 -32.68
C ALA A 13 -11.57 -17.96 -32.00
N ALA A 14 -11.38 -16.90 -32.78
CA ALA A 14 -11.12 -15.56 -32.26
C ALA A 14 -12.46 -14.94 -31.82
N PHE A 15 -12.69 -14.89 -30.51
CA PHE A 15 -13.76 -14.08 -29.94
C PHE A 15 -13.29 -12.62 -29.88
N VAL A 16 -13.81 -11.79 -30.78
CA VAL A 16 -13.75 -10.34 -30.68
C VAL A 16 -14.92 -9.91 -29.78
N TRP A 17 -14.64 -9.41 -28.58
CA TRP A 17 -15.62 -8.75 -27.75
C TRP A 17 -15.47 -7.23 -27.90
N ASN A 18 -16.47 -6.62 -28.53
CA ASN A 18 -16.72 -5.18 -28.43
C ASN A 18 -17.21 -4.88 -27.02
N CYS A 19 -16.53 -3.97 -26.32
CA CYS A 19 -17.08 -3.37 -25.10
C CYS A 19 -18.14 -2.35 -25.49
N ASP A 20 -19.35 -2.53 -24.98
CA ASP A 20 -20.34 -1.46 -24.84
C ASP A 20 -20.64 -1.27 -23.35
N SER A 21 -20.97 -0.04 -22.97
CA SER A 21 -21.08 0.43 -21.60
C SER A 21 -22.43 0.03 -20.98
N SER A 22 -22.44 -0.74 -19.89
CA SER A 22 -23.47 -0.71 -18.81
C SER A 22 -23.25 -1.85 -17.82
N GLY A 23 -23.57 -1.60 -16.55
CA GLY A 23 -23.12 -2.39 -15.40
C GLY A 23 -23.77 -3.77 -15.19
N GLY A 24 -23.11 -4.54 -14.31
CA GLY A 24 -23.67 -5.56 -13.43
C GLY A 24 -24.01 -6.93 -14.04
N THR A 25 -23.17 -7.93 -13.80
CA THR A 25 -23.44 -9.20 -13.08
C THR A 25 -22.42 -10.29 -13.45
N ASP A 26 -22.12 -11.12 -12.46
CA ASP A 26 -21.05 -12.11 -12.39
C ASP A 26 -21.07 -13.21 -13.46
N LEU A 27 -19.88 -13.67 -13.85
CA LEU A 27 -19.67 -15.03 -14.39
C LEU A 27 -18.38 -15.67 -13.83
N SER A 28 -18.59 -16.55 -12.85
CA SER A 28 -17.99 -17.88 -12.68
C SER A 28 -16.52 -18.11 -13.10
N SER A 29 -15.68 -18.27 -12.09
CA SER A 29 -14.49 -19.12 -11.96
C SER A 29 -14.05 -19.96 -13.18
N ALA A 30 -12.90 -19.57 -13.74
CA ALA A 30 -11.98 -20.47 -14.44
C ALA A 30 -10.55 -20.12 -14.02
N ALA A 31 -9.84 -21.12 -13.49
CA ALA A 31 -8.39 -21.23 -13.27
C ALA A 31 -7.59 -19.90 -13.19
N VAL A 32 -7.13 -19.55 -11.99
CA VAL A 32 -6.00 -18.63 -11.79
C VAL A 32 -4.74 -19.33 -12.29
N LEU A 33 -4.53 -19.31 -13.61
CA LEU A 33 -3.19 -19.30 -14.18
C LEU A 33 -2.63 -17.92 -13.88
N LEU A 34 -1.46 -17.85 -13.25
CA LEU A 34 -0.58 -16.68 -13.29
C LEU A 34 -0.23 -16.37 -14.77
N ALA A 35 -1.17 -15.78 -15.49
CA ALA A 35 -0.82 -14.82 -16.50
C ALA A 35 -0.59 -13.53 -15.73
N ALA A 36 0.65 -13.31 -15.27
CA ALA A 36 1.14 -11.95 -15.31
C ALA A 36 0.93 -11.52 -16.76
N SER A 37 -0.16 -10.82 -17.05
CA SER A 37 -0.32 -10.17 -18.33
C SER A 37 0.87 -9.22 -18.40
N GLN A 38 1.91 -9.65 -19.09
CA GLN A 38 3.09 -8.85 -19.39
C GLN A 38 2.62 -7.74 -20.32
N CYS A 39 1.98 -6.74 -19.73
CA CYS A 39 1.80 -5.50 -20.42
C CYS A 39 3.22 -4.97 -20.69
N THR A 40 3.49 -4.67 -21.96
CA THR A 40 4.72 -4.02 -22.37
C THR A 40 4.44 -2.51 -22.35
N PRO A 41 5.09 -1.73 -21.47
CA PRO A 41 4.88 -0.29 -21.41
C PRO A 41 5.15 0.34 -22.77
N THR A 42 4.26 1.19 -23.26
CA THR A 42 4.50 1.99 -24.47
C THR A 42 5.34 3.22 -24.16
N THR A 43 5.28 3.71 -22.92
CA THR A 43 6.12 4.79 -22.42
C THR A 43 6.58 4.50 -20.99
N THR A 44 7.82 4.86 -20.70
CA THR A 44 8.37 4.85 -19.34
C THR A 44 9.07 6.16 -19.08
N THR A 45 8.83 6.72 -17.90
CA THR A 45 9.52 7.92 -17.43
C THR A 45 10.13 7.60 -16.08
N THR A 46 11.45 7.52 -16.04
CA THR A 46 12.20 7.35 -14.78
C THR A 46 12.20 8.68 -14.05
N MET A 47 11.75 8.67 -12.80
CA MET A 47 11.79 9.86 -11.94
C MET A 47 13.18 10.02 -11.30
N PRO A 48 13.53 11.21 -10.79
CA PRO A 48 14.74 11.38 -10.00
C PRO A 48 14.84 10.33 -8.90
N THR A 49 16.07 9.92 -8.58
CA THR A 49 16.28 8.98 -7.49
C THR A 49 15.83 9.60 -6.16
N THR A 50 15.26 8.78 -5.29
CA THR A 50 14.80 9.17 -3.95
C THR A 50 15.93 9.17 -2.91
N LEU A 51 17.16 8.79 -3.32
CA LEU A 51 18.37 8.76 -2.49
C LEU A 51 19.04 10.12 -2.28
N THR A 52 18.48 11.22 -2.81
CA THR A 52 19.23 12.44 -3.10
C THR A 52 19.67 13.30 -1.91
N ASP A 53 19.29 12.98 -0.67
CA ASP A 53 19.86 13.69 0.49
C ASP A 53 20.10 12.79 1.70
N ASN A 54 21.37 12.49 1.95
CA ASN A 54 21.88 11.91 3.18
C ASN A 54 22.98 12.78 3.83
N SER A 55 23.41 13.84 3.15
CA SER A 55 24.59 14.60 3.54
C SER A 55 24.42 15.33 4.89
N SER A 56 23.18 15.74 5.16
CA SER A 56 22.78 16.45 6.36
C SER A 56 22.44 15.53 7.54
N CYS A 57 22.31 14.22 7.30
CA CYS A 57 21.90 13.23 8.31
C CYS A 57 22.68 11.90 8.21
N PRO A 58 24.01 11.89 8.04
CA PRO A 58 24.76 10.70 7.59
C PRO A 58 24.76 9.51 8.56
N ALA A 59 24.32 9.71 9.82
CA ALA A 59 24.25 8.65 10.80
C ALA A 59 23.08 7.69 10.51
N ALA A 60 23.28 6.42 10.85
CA ALA A 60 22.20 5.45 10.99
C ALA A 60 21.30 5.83 12.18
N VAL A 61 20.02 5.49 12.09
CA VAL A 61 19.08 5.57 13.21
C VAL A 61 18.96 4.18 13.83
N TYR A 62 19.05 4.10 15.15
CA TYR A 62 18.75 2.90 15.90
C TYR A 62 18.07 3.28 17.21
N ASP A 63 16.79 2.92 17.32
CA ASP A 63 16.02 2.96 18.55
C ASP A 63 15.43 1.57 18.81
N ALA A 64 15.84 0.95 19.91
CA ALA A 64 15.37 -0.38 20.30
C ALA A 64 13.98 -0.35 20.96
N THR A 65 13.51 0.82 21.38
CA THR A 65 12.29 1.04 22.14
C THR A 65 11.61 2.32 21.69
N ASP A 66 11.42 2.48 20.39
CA ASP A 66 10.81 3.66 19.80
C ASP A 66 9.37 3.81 20.33
N ASP A 67 9.12 4.91 21.02
CA ASP A 67 7.85 5.27 21.65
C ASP A 67 7.35 6.58 21.04
N LEU A 68 6.33 6.47 20.20
CA LEU A 68 5.75 7.58 19.46
C LEU A 68 4.68 8.33 20.26
N GLY A 69 4.42 7.95 21.51
CA GLY A 69 3.46 8.63 22.38
C GLY A 69 1.99 8.34 22.05
N PHE A 70 1.69 7.36 21.19
CA PHE A 70 0.32 6.96 20.86
C PHE A 70 -0.32 5.98 21.86
N ASN A 71 0.35 5.72 22.99
CA ASN A 71 -0.05 4.77 24.02
C ASN A 71 -0.22 3.32 23.52
N GLY A 72 0.45 2.97 22.41
CA GLY A 72 0.56 1.61 21.90
C GLY A 72 1.85 0.91 22.37
N PRO A 73 2.18 -0.26 21.81
CA PRO A 73 3.45 -0.91 22.06
C PRO A 73 4.61 -0.09 21.50
N THR A 74 5.76 -0.14 22.18
CA THR A 74 7.04 0.29 21.59
C THR A 74 7.49 -0.69 20.51
N CYS A 75 8.36 -0.22 19.64
CA CYS A 75 8.88 -0.98 18.50
C CYS A 75 10.38 -0.74 18.30
N VAL A 76 10.97 -1.44 17.34
CA VAL A 76 12.36 -1.21 16.92
C VAL A 76 12.34 -0.38 15.65
N THR A 77 13.09 0.71 15.64
CA THR A 77 13.39 1.50 14.44
C THR A 77 14.88 1.40 14.15
N SER A 78 15.23 0.85 13.00
CA SER A 78 16.63 0.65 12.60
C SER A 78 16.81 1.02 11.13
N ILE A 79 17.32 2.21 10.86
CA ILE A 79 17.47 2.73 9.50
C ILE A 79 18.94 2.93 9.19
N ALA A 80 19.42 2.25 8.16
CA ALA A 80 20.81 2.26 7.75
C ALA A 80 21.29 3.68 7.37
N ALA A 81 22.60 3.92 7.53
CA ALA A 81 23.21 5.21 7.25
C ALA A 81 22.97 5.67 5.81
N GLU A 82 22.92 4.73 4.87
CA GLU A 82 22.73 4.94 3.43
C GLU A 82 21.32 5.39 3.05
N ALA A 83 20.33 5.22 3.92
CA ALA A 83 18.97 5.67 3.66
C ALA A 83 18.90 7.22 3.68
N PRO A 84 18.01 7.83 2.88
CA PRO A 84 17.87 9.28 2.82
C PRO A 84 17.29 9.87 4.11
N CYS A 85 17.52 11.17 4.32
CA CYS A 85 17.09 11.88 5.52
C CYS A 85 15.58 11.82 5.73
N TRP A 86 14.79 11.94 4.67
CA TRP A 86 13.34 11.87 4.78
C TRP A 86 12.86 10.52 5.33
N MET A 87 13.53 9.40 5.02
CA MET A 87 13.18 8.11 5.64
C MET A 87 13.53 8.11 7.13
N LYS A 88 14.74 8.56 7.47
CA LYS A 88 15.20 8.60 8.86
C LYS A 88 14.38 9.52 9.76
N THR A 89 13.82 10.58 9.21
CA THR A 89 12.98 11.53 9.93
C THR A 89 11.54 11.04 10.08
N ASN A 90 11.01 10.33 9.08
CA ASN A 90 9.57 10.04 9.03
C ASN A 90 9.22 8.59 9.40
N PHE A 91 10.13 7.62 9.22
CA PHE A 91 9.79 6.20 9.41
C PHE A 91 10.18 5.69 10.79
N HIS A 92 9.24 4.96 11.38
CA HIS A 92 9.33 4.34 12.69
C HIS A 92 8.80 2.91 12.61
N CYS A 93 9.17 2.07 13.60
CA CYS A 93 8.77 0.67 13.70
C CYS A 93 9.16 -0.21 12.51
N VAL A 94 10.21 0.17 11.79
CA VAL A 94 10.74 -0.55 10.63
C VAL A 94 12.24 -0.73 10.74
N THR A 95 12.75 -1.77 10.07
CA THR A 95 14.17 -1.85 9.74
C THR A 95 14.36 -1.58 8.25
N VAL A 96 15.15 -0.57 7.91
CA VAL A 96 15.42 -0.13 6.53
C VAL A 96 16.90 -0.30 6.22
N THR A 97 17.19 -0.99 5.12
CA THR A 97 18.53 -1.04 4.52
C THR A 97 18.48 -0.60 3.06
N VAL A 98 19.62 -0.20 2.50
CA VAL A 98 19.76 0.12 1.08
C VAL A 98 20.61 -0.97 0.43
N SER A 99 20.04 -1.67 -0.54
CA SER A 99 20.71 -2.75 -1.28
C SER A 99 20.67 -2.44 -2.78
N GLY A 100 21.80 -1.96 -3.30
CA GLY A 100 21.90 -1.51 -4.70
C GLY A 100 20.93 -0.36 -4.98
N SER A 101 19.98 -0.57 -5.89
CA SER A 101 18.94 0.38 -6.27
C SER A 101 17.61 0.18 -5.55
N ASN A 102 17.62 -0.46 -4.37
CA ASN A 102 16.40 -0.76 -3.62
C ASN A 102 16.52 -0.38 -2.15
N TYR A 103 15.42 0.13 -1.60
CA TYR A 103 15.16 0.03 -0.16
C TYR A 103 14.70 -1.38 0.16
N VAL A 104 15.25 -1.98 1.21
CA VAL A 104 14.73 -3.21 1.79
C VAL A 104 14.19 -2.85 3.17
N ILE A 105 12.86 -2.85 3.29
CA ILE A 105 12.13 -2.46 4.49
C ILE A 105 11.53 -3.72 5.10
N THR A 106 11.79 -3.95 6.39
CA THR A 106 11.18 -5.04 7.15
C THR A 106 10.36 -4.50 8.30
N THR A 107 9.23 -5.14 8.56
CA THR A 107 8.32 -4.75 9.65
C THR A 107 7.71 -5.97 10.32
N ASN A 108 7.39 -5.81 11.61
CA ASN A 108 6.57 -6.75 12.35
C ASN A 108 5.06 -6.49 12.21
N ASP A 109 4.68 -5.42 11.49
CA ASP A 109 3.30 -5.03 11.18
C ASP A 109 2.42 -4.82 12.41
N LYS A 110 3.02 -4.37 13.52
CA LYS A 110 2.30 -4.03 14.74
C LYS A 110 2.11 -2.52 14.83
N PRO A 111 0.88 -1.99 14.79
CA PRO A 111 0.66 -0.56 14.94
C PRO A 111 1.19 -0.08 16.31
N PRO A 112 1.97 1.02 16.36
CA PRO A 112 2.50 1.58 17.62
C PRO A 112 1.48 2.45 18.36
N HIS A 113 0.18 2.22 18.13
CA HIS A 113 -0.93 2.91 18.77
C HIS A 113 -1.89 1.90 19.40
N LYS A 114 -2.82 2.36 20.24
CA LYS A 114 -3.90 1.50 20.73
C LYS A 114 -4.77 0.99 19.59
N SER A 115 -5.38 -0.18 19.78
CA SER A 115 -6.29 -0.74 18.79
C SER A 115 -7.32 -1.64 19.48
N SER A 116 -8.53 -1.68 18.92
CA SER A 116 -9.56 -2.65 19.30
C SER A 116 -9.11 -4.10 19.13
N TYR A 117 -8.10 -4.34 18.30
CA TYR A 117 -7.62 -5.67 17.92
C TYR A 117 -6.41 -6.17 18.71
N TYR A 118 -5.89 -5.35 19.63
CA TYR A 118 -4.98 -5.85 20.66
C TYR A 118 -5.74 -6.56 21.77
N SER A 119 -5.14 -7.60 22.35
CA SER A 119 -5.72 -8.28 23.53
C SER A 119 -5.81 -7.33 24.72
N VAL A 120 -6.88 -7.42 25.53
CA VAL A 120 -7.00 -6.63 26.78
C VAL A 120 -5.78 -6.80 27.70
N ALA A 121 -5.21 -8.01 27.76
CA ALA A 121 -4.04 -8.32 28.57
C ALA A 121 -2.76 -7.57 28.16
N SER A 122 -2.67 -7.07 26.91
CA SER A 122 -1.50 -6.31 26.47
C SER A 122 -1.46 -4.88 27.00
N GLY A 123 -2.60 -4.34 27.48
CA GLY A 123 -2.73 -2.94 27.88
C GLY A 123 -2.87 -1.95 26.72
N TYR A 124 -2.74 -2.41 25.47
CA TYR A 124 -2.87 -1.59 24.25
C TYR A 124 -4.24 -1.71 23.58
N ASN A 125 -5.16 -2.45 24.18
CA ASN A 125 -6.55 -2.51 23.73
C ASN A 125 -7.26 -1.16 23.94
N GLU A 126 -8.11 -0.79 23.00
CA GLU A 126 -9.12 0.26 23.18
C GLU A 126 -10.49 -0.22 22.70
N ALA A 127 -11.55 0.51 23.06
CA ALA A 127 -12.89 0.17 22.59
C ALA A 127 -13.07 0.61 21.14
N ILE A 128 -13.76 -0.21 20.34
CA ILE A 128 -14.22 0.23 19.03
C ILE A 128 -15.29 1.31 19.18
N ASP A 129 -15.24 2.34 18.34
CA ASP A 129 -16.30 3.34 18.29
C ASP A 129 -17.51 2.75 17.57
N SER A 130 -18.41 2.11 18.33
CA SER A 130 -19.61 1.48 17.79
C SER A 130 -20.61 2.45 17.13
N ALA A 131 -20.38 3.76 17.21
CA ALA A 131 -21.19 4.73 16.49
C ALA A 131 -21.16 4.45 14.98
N GLY A 132 -22.30 4.53 14.30
CA GLY A 132 -22.35 4.28 12.85
C GLY A 132 -22.24 2.80 12.45
N GLY A 133 -22.29 1.86 13.39
CA GLY A 133 -22.35 0.42 13.09
C GLY A 133 -20.99 -0.28 13.02
N PHE A 134 -19.91 0.38 13.46
CA PHE A 134 -18.60 -0.25 13.51
C PHE A 134 -18.54 -1.34 14.60
N HIS A 135 -17.82 -2.41 14.31
CA HIS A 135 -17.71 -3.59 15.15
C HIS A 135 -16.45 -4.39 14.80
N THR A 136 -15.83 -5.05 15.78
CA THR A 136 -14.62 -5.83 15.51
C THR A 136 -14.94 -7.06 14.66
N ASN A 137 -14.06 -7.39 13.73
CA ASN A 137 -14.01 -8.73 13.11
C ASN A 137 -13.43 -9.76 14.12
N PRO A 138 -13.47 -11.08 13.85
CA PRO A 138 -13.03 -12.10 14.81
C PRO A 138 -11.51 -12.26 14.91
N ASN A 139 -10.72 -11.46 14.19
CA ASN A 139 -9.26 -11.58 14.12
C ASN A 139 -8.59 -10.74 15.22
N THR A 140 -7.27 -10.90 15.35
CA THR A 140 -6.44 -10.13 16.30
C THR A 140 -5.11 -9.77 15.66
N ILE A 141 -4.45 -8.72 16.16
CA ILE A 141 -3.13 -8.32 15.66
C ILE A 141 -2.09 -9.38 16.05
N ILE A 142 -1.38 -9.92 15.06
CA ILE A 142 -0.30 -10.88 15.24
C ILE A 142 0.96 -10.31 14.59
N SER A 143 2.11 -10.46 15.25
CA SER A 143 3.39 -10.05 14.69
C SER A 143 3.67 -10.78 13.38
N GLN A 144 4.01 -10.01 12.36
CA GLN A 144 4.42 -10.51 11.04
C GLN A 144 5.94 -10.45 10.89
N ASN A 145 6.44 -10.86 9.73
CA ASN A 145 7.82 -10.66 9.30
C ASN A 145 7.82 -10.33 7.80
N ILE A 146 7.32 -9.13 7.48
CA ILE A 146 7.11 -8.70 6.09
C ILE A 146 8.40 -8.04 5.59
N THR A 147 8.84 -8.42 4.40
CA THR A 147 9.99 -7.79 3.73
C THR A 147 9.55 -7.17 2.41
N MET A 148 9.71 -5.86 2.28
CA MET A 148 9.44 -5.13 1.05
C MET A 148 10.76 -4.69 0.41
N THR A 149 10.93 -5.01 -0.88
CA THR A 149 12.00 -4.47 -1.71
C THR A 149 11.39 -3.42 -2.62
N ILE A 150 11.75 -2.14 -2.42
CA ILE A 150 11.14 -1.00 -3.10
C ILE A 150 12.21 -0.26 -3.92
N PRO A 151 11.98 0.04 -5.21
CA PRO A 151 12.96 0.71 -6.03
C PRO A 151 13.25 2.12 -5.52
N THR A 152 14.53 2.48 -5.42
CA THR A 152 14.95 3.84 -5.04
C THR A 152 14.71 4.86 -6.14
N THR A 153 14.46 4.41 -7.37
CA THR A 153 14.24 5.26 -8.53
C THR A 153 12.94 4.81 -9.22
N PRO A 154 11.79 5.38 -8.81
CA PRO A 154 10.49 5.02 -9.35
C PRO A 154 10.42 5.27 -10.87
N THR A 155 9.74 4.38 -11.58
CA THR A 155 9.52 4.52 -13.03
C THR A 155 8.04 4.51 -13.31
N VAL A 156 7.51 5.63 -13.81
CA VAL A 156 6.13 5.73 -14.26
C VAL A 156 5.93 4.83 -15.46
N THR A 157 4.82 4.08 -15.48
CA THR A 157 4.45 3.24 -16.62
C THR A 157 3.02 3.54 -17.07
N ASP A 158 2.82 3.55 -18.38
CA ASP A 158 1.50 3.66 -19.02
C ASP A 158 0.87 2.31 -19.33
N CYS A 159 1.49 1.22 -18.88
CA CYS A 159 0.85 -0.08 -18.94
C CYS A 159 -0.51 -0.01 -18.27
N THR A 160 -1.48 -0.76 -18.78
CA THR A 160 -2.67 -1.10 -17.98
C THR A 160 -2.13 -1.60 -16.66
N GLN A 161 -2.41 -0.80 -15.64
CA GLN A 161 -1.49 -0.56 -14.55
C GLN A 161 -1.13 -1.88 -13.85
N SER A 162 0.08 -2.01 -13.31
CA SER A 162 0.42 -3.25 -12.61
C SER A 162 -0.56 -3.41 -11.45
N ASN A 163 -1.34 -4.50 -11.49
CA ASN A 163 -2.36 -4.76 -10.48
C ASN A 163 -1.68 -4.76 -9.12
N ALA A 164 -2.20 -3.96 -8.18
CA ALA A 164 -1.56 -3.81 -6.88
C ALA A 164 -1.61 -5.09 -6.05
N GLY A 165 -2.45 -6.06 -6.42
CA GLY A 165 -2.85 -7.15 -5.55
C GLY A 165 -3.74 -6.63 -4.42
N THR A 166 -4.18 -7.53 -3.55
CA THR A 166 -5.08 -7.22 -2.41
C THR A 166 -4.37 -7.33 -1.06
N ASP A 167 -3.04 -7.39 -1.06
CA ASP A 167 -2.21 -7.52 0.15
C ASP A 167 -1.03 -6.56 0.03
N SER A 168 -0.53 -6.06 1.16
CA SER A 168 0.74 -5.37 1.38
C SER A 168 1.29 -4.61 0.15
N VAL A 169 0.52 -3.63 -0.33
CA VAL A 169 0.82 -2.86 -1.55
C VAL A 169 1.75 -1.67 -1.30
N GLY A 170 1.96 -1.35 -0.03
CA GLY A 170 2.82 -0.28 0.45
C GLY A 170 2.96 -0.34 1.96
N ILE A 171 3.74 0.58 2.53
CA ILE A 171 4.01 0.64 3.96
C ILE A 171 3.91 2.06 4.46
N THR A 172 3.31 2.23 5.63
CA THR A 172 3.20 3.51 6.30
C THR A 172 4.48 3.92 7.01
N THR A 173 4.56 5.20 7.38
CA THR A 173 5.60 5.75 8.27
C THR A 173 5.62 5.12 9.67
N LEU A 174 4.57 4.40 10.06
CA LEU A 174 4.47 3.65 11.32
C LEU A 174 4.73 2.15 11.16
N GLY A 175 5.20 1.70 10.00
CA GLY A 175 5.54 0.31 9.75
C GLY A 175 4.36 -0.63 9.55
N VAL A 176 3.13 -0.11 9.45
CA VAL A 176 1.93 -0.88 9.12
C VAL A 176 1.73 -0.91 7.62
N VAL A 177 1.36 -2.06 7.05
CA VAL A 177 1.14 -2.19 5.62
C VAL A 177 -0.17 -1.58 5.13
N ILE A 178 -0.20 -1.28 3.84
CA ILE A 178 -1.36 -0.72 3.14
C ILE A 178 -1.93 -1.78 2.23
N PHE A 179 -3.26 -1.89 2.20
CA PHE A 179 -4.00 -2.73 1.26
C PHE A 179 -4.72 -1.84 0.25
N ASN A 180 -5.09 -2.41 -0.89
CA ASN A 180 -5.78 -1.68 -1.94
C ASN A 180 -7.27 -1.49 -1.63
N ASN A 181 -8.03 -0.90 -2.56
CA ASN A 181 -9.47 -0.67 -2.38
C ASN A 181 -10.37 -1.93 -2.47
N GLN A 182 -9.80 -3.14 -2.44
CA GLN A 182 -10.55 -4.40 -2.49
C GLN A 182 -10.59 -5.06 -1.12
N ALA A 183 -11.67 -5.80 -0.88
CA ALA A 183 -11.76 -6.73 0.24
C ALA A 183 -11.07 -8.06 -0.08
N ALA A 184 -10.96 -8.94 0.92
CA ALA A 184 -10.57 -10.32 0.70
C ALA A 184 -11.47 -11.00 -0.36
N PRO A 185 -10.95 -11.94 -1.18
CA PRO A 185 -11.77 -12.63 -2.17
C PRO A 185 -13.00 -13.29 -1.56
N GLY A 186 -14.19 -12.86 -2.01
CA GLY A 186 -15.48 -13.32 -1.49
C GLY A 186 -16.17 -12.34 -0.53
N ASP A 187 -15.48 -11.28 -0.10
CA ASP A 187 -16.02 -10.21 0.73
C ASP A 187 -16.24 -8.92 -0.07
N SER A 188 -16.81 -7.91 0.60
CA SER A 188 -17.01 -6.58 0.03
C SER A 188 -16.39 -5.52 0.93
N PHE A 189 -15.75 -4.52 0.31
CA PHE A 189 -15.14 -3.42 1.06
C PHE A 189 -16.19 -2.66 1.91
N SER A 190 -17.44 -2.62 1.43
CA SER A 190 -18.59 -2.09 2.17
C SER A 190 -18.84 -2.77 3.52
N THR A 191 -18.46 -4.04 3.65
CA THR A 191 -18.58 -4.80 4.90
C THR A 191 -17.33 -4.62 5.76
N GLU A 192 -16.14 -4.77 5.16
CA GLU A 192 -14.86 -4.67 5.88
C GLU A 192 -14.64 -3.31 6.53
N TYR A 193 -15.07 -2.23 5.91
CA TYR A 193 -14.93 -0.88 6.44
C TYR A 193 -15.56 -0.68 7.83
N TYR A 194 -16.69 -1.32 8.12
CA TYR A 194 -17.29 -1.25 9.46
C TYR A 194 -16.49 -2.03 10.50
N THR A 195 -15.43 -2.72 10.10
CA THR A 195 -14.52 -3.41 11.01
C THR A 195 -13.24 -2.64 11.30
N MET A 196 -13.07 -1.44 10.74
CA MET A 196 -11.94 -0.58 11.06
C MET A 196 -12.02 -0.07 12.50
N ASP A 197 -10.86 -0.02 13.17
CA ASP A 197 -10.74 0.56 14.50
C ASP A 197 -10.67 2.10 14.47
N PRO A 198 -10.55 2.80 15.62
CA PRO A 198 -10.44 4.26 15.65
C PRO A 198 -9.25 4.86 14.88
N ALA A 199 -8.22 4.06 14.56
CA ALA A 199 -7.10 4.47 13.73
C ALA A 199 -7.33 4.19 12.23
N GLN A 200 -8.49 3.65 11.87
CA GLN A 200 -8.92 3.28 10.51
C GLN A 200 -8.22 2.05 9.91
N GLY A 201 -7.72 1.14 10.75
CA GLY A 201 -7.20 -0.14 10.28
C GLY A 201 -7.82 -1.34 10.98
N HIS A 202 -7.51 -2.53 10.48
CA HIS A 202 -7.96 -3.79 11.04
C HIS A 202 -7.06 -4.96 10.62
N PRO A 203 -7.07 -6.11 11.32
CA PRO A 203 -6.36 -7.30 10.91
C PRO A 203 -7.20 -8.24 10.04
N GLN A 204 -6.54 -8.87 9.07
CA GLN A 204 -7.08 -10.04 8.36
C GLN A 204 -6.84 -11.35 9.13
N ASN A 205 -7.30 -12.48 8.60
CA ASN A 205 -7.37 -13.79 9.29
C ASN A 205 -6.04 -14.41 9.76
N THR A 206 -4.90 -13.93 9.27
CA THR A 206 -3.53 -14.27 9.71
C THR A 206 -2.93 -13.22 10.65
N GLY A 207 -3.71 -12.20 11.00
CA GLY A 207 -3.37 -11.17 11.98
C GLY A 207 -2.53 -10.00 11.46
N LYS A 208 -2.31 -9.91 10.15
CA LYS A 208 -1.69 -8.76 9.48
C LYS A 208 -2.62 -7.55 9.55
N TYR A 209 -2.21 -6.52 10.27
CA TYR A 209 -2.97 -5.29 10.47
C TYR A 209 -2.68 -4.33 9.33
N HIS A 210 -3.69 -3.69 8.77
CA HIS A 210 -3.49 -2.89 7.57
C HIS A 210 -4.47 -1.74 7.47
N TYR A 211 -4.11 -0.76 6.63
CA TYR A 211 -4.97 0.36 6.26
C TYR A 211 -5.41 0.25 4.80
N HIS A 212 -6.67 0.57 4.56
CA HIS A 212 -7.18 0.85 3.21
C HIS A 212 -7.46 2.34 3.02
N THR A 213 -7.85 3.02 4.10
CA THR A 213 -8.30 4.41 4.16
C THR A 213 -7.33 5.26 4.97
N GLU A 214 -7.67 6.53 5.17
CA GLU A 214 -6.86 7.49 5.90
C GLU A 214 -6.43 7.00 7.30
N PRO A 215 -5.13 6.74 7.56
CA PRO A 215 -4.66 6.30 8.86
C PRO A 215 -4.60 7.48 9.83
N TYR A 216 -5.60 7.62 10.70
CA TYR A 216 -5.78 8.79 11.59
C TYR A 216 -4.68 9.02 12.64
N LYS A 217 -3.75 8.06 12.79
CA LYS A 217 -2.55 8.25 13.62
C LYS A 217 -1.38 8.88 12.85
N ILE A 218 -1.52 9.08 11.54
CA ILE A 218 -0.50 9.64 10.65
C ILE A 218 -0.99 10.91 9.96
N THR A 219 -2.22 10.89 9.44
CA THR A 219 -2.84 12.00 8.68
C THR A 219 -4.29 12.15 9.10
N ASN A 220 -4.78 13.40 9.15
CA ASN A 220 -6.21 13.68 9.26
C ASN A 220 -6.58 14.97 8.52
N ASP A 221 -7.05 14.80 7.28
CA ASP A 221 -7.40 15.90 6.38
C ASP A 221 -6.25 16.91 6.24
N ASP A 222 -5.02 16.40 6.15
CA ASP A 222 -3.78 17.17 6.07
C ASP A 222 -2.87 16.69 4.93
N SER A 223 -1.62 17.15 4.93
CA SER A 223 -0.61 16.86 3.91
C SER A 223 0.57 16.05 4.43
N ASN A 224 0.40 15.35 5.56
CA ASN A 224 1.47 14.56 6.17
C ASN A 224 1.88 13.40 5.27
N MET A 225 3.14 13.00 5.38
CA MET A 225 3.64 11.79 4.72
C MET A 225 3.04 10.55 5.38
N VAL A 226 2.25 9.81 4.60
CA VAL A 226 1.62 8.57 5.03
C VAL A 226 2.58 7.40 4.95
N GLY A 227 3.40 7.34 3.90
CA GLY A 227 4.27 6.20 3.66
C GLY A 227 4.85 6.14 2.26
N LEU A 228 5.17 4.92 1.84
CA LEU A 228 5.78 4.60 0.56
C LEU A 228 5.03 3.44 -0.09
N MET A 229 4.70 3.59 -1.37
CA MET A 229 4.08 2.54 -2.17
C MET A 229 5.14 1.56 -2.69
N LEU A 230 4.79 0.30 -3.01
CA LEU A 230 5.74 -0.70 -3.51
C LEU A 230 6.43 -0.32 -4.82
N ASP A 231 5.87 0.60 -5.61
CA ASP A 231 6.48 1.16 -6.83
C ASP A 231 7.44 2.34 -6.55
N GLY A 232 7.65 2.66 -5.27
CA GLY A 232 8.62 3.64 -4.79
C GLY A 232 8.12 5.09 -4.77
N PHE A 233 6.86 5.34 -5.11
CA PHE A 233 6.27 6.67 -4.97
C PHE A 233 5.79 6.94 -3.54
N PRO A 234 6.00 8.17 -3.02
CA PRO A 234 5.53 8.55 -1.70
C PRO A 234 4.01 8.68 -1.64
N ILE A 235 3.47 8.51 -0.44
CA ILE A 235 2.05 8.62 -0.13
C ILE A 235 1.87 9.78 0.86
N TYR A 236 0.91 10.65 0.60
CA TYR A 236 0.56 11.77 1.47
C TYR A 236 -0.92 11.74 1.87
N GLY A 237 -1.29 12.56 2.86
CA GLY A 237 -2.67 12.78 3.27
C GLY A 237 -3.55 13.39 2.17
N LYS A 238 -4.79 13.77 2.51
CA LYS A 238 -5.77 14.28 1.54
C LYS A 238 -5.35 15.56 0.82
N LYS A 239 -4.49 16.37 1.45
CA LYS A 239 -4.03 17.65 0.92
C LYS A 239 -2.60 17.54 0.41
N ASN A 240 -2.29 18.38 -0.57
CA ASN A 240 -0.91 18.62 -0.97
C ASN A 240 -0.23 19.61 -0.01
N GLN A 241 1.06 19.87 -0.22
CA GLN A 241 1.86 20.75 0.64
C GLN A 241 1.40 22.23 0.60
N SER A 242 0.55 22.63 -0.35
CA SER A 242 -0.11 23.95 -0.34
C SER A 242 -1.42 23.99 0.44
N GLY A 243 -1.85 22.88 1.04
CA GLY A 243 -3.11 22.75 1.78
C GLY A 243 -4.35 22.56 0.90
N SER A 244 -4.17 22.27 -0.39
CA SER A 244 -5.27 22.06 -1.35
C SER A 244 -5.49 20.58 -1.60
N TYR A 245 -6.72 20.20 -1.95
CA TYR A 245 -7.03 18.85 -2.45
C TYR A 245 -6.56 18.73 -3.90
N PRO A 246 -5.59 17.87 -4.22
CA PRO A 246 -5.16 17.66 -5.60
C PRO A 246 -6.22 16.91 -6.41
N THR A 247 -6.20 17.09 -7.73
CA THR A 247 -6.91 16.19 -8.64
C THR A 247 -6.09 14.91 -8.81
N LEU A 248 -6.71 13.77 -8.51
CA LEU A 248 -6.09 12.45 -8.57
C LEU A 248 -6.51 11.70 -9.82
N ASP A 249 -5.59 10.87 -10.33
CA ASP A 249 -5.90 9.85 -11.31
C ASP A 249 -6.88 8.84 -10.70
N SER A 250 -8.03 8.64 -11.34
CA SER A 250 -9.13 7.83 -10.77
C SER A 250 -8.81 6.35 -10.58
N THR A 251 -7.72 5.87 -11.18
CA THR A 251 -7.38 4.44 -11.19
C THR A 251 -6.27 4.13 -10.19
N THR A 252 -5.28 5.01 -10.09
CA THR A 252 -4.12 4.86 -9.19
C THR A 252 -4.23 5.68 -7.92
N HIS A 253 -4.97 6.78 -7.92
CA HIS A 253 -5.02 7.77 -6.83
C HIS A 253 -3.71 8.56 -6.69
N SER A 254 -3.08 8.81 -7.84
CA SER A 254 -1.81 9.54 -7.94
C SER A 254 -1.92 10.86 -8.68
N THR A 255 -0.95 11.74 -8.47
CA THR A 255 -0.81 13.02 -9.18
C THR A 255 0.66 13.46 -9.20
N SER A 256 1.02 14.38 -10.09
CA SER A 256 2.34 15.00 -10.05
C SER A 256 2.45 15.93 -8.85
N CYS A 257 3.58 15.89 -8.15
CA CYS A 257 3.76 16.61 -6.89
C CYS A 257 5.21 17.08 -6.72
N THR A 258 5.41 18.06 -5.84
CA THR A 258 6.73 18.59 -5.47
C THR A 258 6.79 18.80 -3.96
N PRO A 259 6.70 17.71 -3.18
CA PRO A 259 6.72 17.79 -1.72
C PRO A 259 8.11 18.16 -1.20
N THR A 260 8.20 18.52 0.08
CA THR A 260 9.45 18.93 0.73
C THR A 260 10.54 17.88 0.61
N GLU A 261 10.18 16.59 0.68
CA GLU A 261 11.10 15.46 0.58
C GLU A 261 11.60 15.22 -0.86
N PHE A 262 10.84 15.71 -1.87
CA PHE A 262 11.11 15.50 -3.29
C PHE A 262 11.01 16.83 -4.06
N PRO A 263 11.92 17.79 -3.81
CA PRO A 263 11.85 19.16 -4.34
C PRO A 263 12.08 19.23 -5.87
N ASP A 264 12.69 18.21 -6.46
CA ASP A 264 12.87 18.09 -7.92
C ASP A 264 11.61 17.59 -8.65
N GLY A 265 10.55 17.27 -7.89
CA GLY A 265 9.29 16.76 -8.40
C GLY A 265 9.24 15.24 -8.56
N THR A 266 8.06 14.68 -8.33
CA THR A 266 7.78 13.24 -8.44
C THR A 266 6.29 13.00 -8.78
N TYR A 267 5.85 11.75 -8.75
CA TYR A 267 4.44 11.41 -8.58
C TYR A 267 4.19 11.02 -7.13
N CYS A 268 3.04 11.41 -6.59
CA CYS A 268 2.62 11.08 -5.24
C CYS A 268 1.27 10.39 -5.29
N TYR A 269 1.10 9.41 -4.41
CA TYR A 269 -0.22 8.97 -3.99
C TYR A 269 -0.77 9.93 -2.94
N HIS A 270 -2.08 10.10 -2.93
CA HIS A 270 -2.78 10.83 -1.88
C HIS A 270 -3.97 10.01 -1.41
N VAL A 271 -4.28 10.12 -0.11
CA VAL A 271 -5.58 9.69 0.39
C VAL A 271 -6.69 10.42 -0.38
N GLU A 272 -7.64 9.68 -0.93
CA GLU A 272 -8.77 10.27 -1.68
C GLU A 272 -9.57 11.23 -0.79
N ASN A 273 -9.94 12.40 -1.34
CA ASN A 273 -10.77 13.40 -0.66
C ASN A 273 -12.26 13.02 -0.68
N ASN A 274 -12.55 11.79 -0.24
CA ASN A 274 -13.88 11.29 0.02
C ASN A 274 -13.99 10.84 1.48
N THR A 275 -15.18 10.44 1.88
CA THR A 275 -15.46 9.94 3.23
C THR A 275 -15.81 8.46 3.20
N GLY A 276 -15.46 7.80 4.30
CA GLY A 276 -15.69 6.38 4.54
C GLY A 276 -15.20 5.46 3.42
N LEU A 277 -16.11 4.63 2.90
CA LEU A 277 -15.84 3.60 1.90
C LEU A 277 -15.18 4.08 0.60
N ASN A 278 -15.19 5.38 0.34
CA ASN A 278 -14.64 5.95 -0.88
C ASN A 278 -13.32 6.71 -0.63
N GLY A 279 -12.84 6.79 0.61
CA GLY A 279 -11.64 7.54 1.00
C GLY A 279 -10.38 6.67 1.13
N TYR A 280 -10.06 5.88 0.10
CA TYR A 280 -8.95 4.93 0.12
C TYR A 280 -7.62 5.56 -0.33
N ILE A 281 -6.50 4.90 0.02
CA ILE A 281 -5.13 5.38 -0.25
C ILE A 281 -4.69 5.10 -1.70
N ILE A 282 -5.08 3.94 -2.22
CA ILE A 282 -4.74 3.48 -3.56
C ILE A 282 -5.94 2.78 -4.18
N GLY A 283 -6.14 2.98 -5.48
CA GLY A 283 -7.07 2.18 -6.28
C GLY A 283 -6.57 0.74 -6.47
N SER A 284 -6.87 0.12 -7.61
CA SER A 284 -6.51 -1.30 -7.82
C SER A 284 -5.10 -1.50 -8.41
N TYR A 285 -4.32 -0.42 -8.53
CA TYR A 285 -3.27 -0.34 -9.53
C TYR A 285 -2.13 0.61 -9.15
N PHE A 286 -0.90 0.20 -9.43
CA PHE A 286 0.28 1.05 -9.23
C PHE A 286 0.46 2.09 -10.36
N LYS A 287 1.11 3.21 -10.04
CA LYS A 287 1.50 4.25 -10.99
C LYS A 287 2.79 3.87 -11.71
N GLY A 288 3.66 3.15 -11.01
CA GLY A 288 4.93 2.68 -11.52
C GLY A 288 5.06 1.17 -11.59
N THR A 289 6.30 0.73 -11.71
CA THR A 289 6.67 -0.69 -11.63
C THR A 289 6.94 -1.04 -10.16
N PRO A 290 6.14 -1.90 -9.53
CA PRO A 290 6.36 -2.30 -8.15
C PRO A 290 7.64 -3.11 -8.01
N GLY A 291 8.24 -3.03 -6.83
CA GLY A 291 9.21 -4.02 -6.39
C GLY A 291 8.53 -5.31 -5.93
N SER A 292 8.96 -5.87 -4.79
CA SER A 292 8.43 -7.13 -4.28
C SER A 292 8.09 -7.06 -2.78
N VAL A 293 7.23 -7.97 -2.35
CA VAL A 293 6.88 -8.18 -0.94
C VAL A 293 6.85 -9.68 -0.64
N ASP A 294 7.46 -10.08 0.47
CA ASP A 294 7.51 -11.45 1.00
C ASP A 294 7.04 -11.50 2.46
#